data_AF-A0A4Y2WCM1-F1
#
_entry.id   AF-A0A4Y2WCM1-F1
#
_cell.length_a   1.000
_cell.length_b   1.000
_cell.length_c   1.000
_cell.angle_alpha   90.00
_cell.angle_beta   90.00
_cell.angle_gamma   90.00
#
_symmetry.space_group_name_H-M   'P 1'
#
loop_
_entity.id
_entity.type
_entity.pdbx_description
1 polymer ?
#
loop_
_entity_poly.entity_id
_entity_poly.type
_entity_poly.pdbx_seq_one_letter_code
_entity_poly.pdbx_strand_id
1 'polypeptide(L)'
;MSPQGSVFIQPNSTSVTLKLGAWQSGGCPIRHFAVQYRPKNQMQWTVIQDKLDMPRDTYAVRHLSPDREYVVMVTAHSEAGLTQGEYFFRTLHASQAGR
;
A
#
# COMPACT_ATOMS: atom_id res chain seq x y z
N MET A 1 -5.86 12.76 -3.86
CA MET A 1 -6.73 11.69 -4.41
C MET A 1 -5.97 10.37 -4.44
N SER A 2 -6.65 9.27 -4.11
CA SER A 2 -6.09 7.93 -4.20
C SER A 2 -6.07 7.44 -5.66
N PRO A 3 -5.00 6.78 -6.11
CA PRO A 3 -4.90 6.17 -7.44
C PRO A 3 -5.77 4.92 -7.61
N GLN A 4 -5.84 4.40 -8.84
CA GLN A 4 -6.38 3.06 -9.09
C GLN A 4 -5.42 1.96 -8.61
N GLY A 5 -5.97 0.84 -8.14
CA GLY A 5 -5.17 -0.28 -7.62
C GLY A 5 -4.19 -0.89 -8.63
N SER A 6 -4.56 -0.96 -9.91
CA SER A 6 -3.68 -1.47 -10.99
C SER A 6 -2.42 -0.63 -11.20
N VAL A 7 -2.47 0.67 -10.86
CA VAL A 7 -1.33 1.58 -10.94
C VAL A 7 -0.54 1.55 -9.63
N PHE A 8 -1.25 1.48 -8.51
CA PHE A 8 -0.65 1.63 -7.18
C PHE A 8 0.01 0.36 -6.65
N ILE A 9 -0.56 -0.80 -6.94
CA ILE A 9 -0.18 -2.07 -6.32
C ILE A 9 0.62 -2.93 -7.30
N GLN A 10 1.82 -3.33 -6.86
CA GLN A 10 2.66 -4.30 -7.56
C GLN A 10 2.99 -5.48 -6.63
N PRO A 11 2.20 -6.57 -6.68
CA PRO A 11 2.40 -7.72 -5.80
C PRO A 11 3.61 -8.57 -6.22
N ASN A 12 4.21 -9.22 -5.24
CA ASN A 12 5.21 -10.28 -5.38
C ASN A 12 4.75 -11.49 -4.54
N SER A 13 5.57 -12.54 -4.42
CA SER A 13 5.24 -13.75 -3.66
C SER A 13 5.20 -13.53 -2.15
N THR A 14 6.11 -12.72 -1.60
CA THR A 14 6.20 -12.48 -0.15
C THR A 14 6.15 -11.00 0.21
N SER A 15 5.80 -10.16 -0.76
CA SER A 15 5.74 -8.72 -0.60
C SER A 15 4.73 -8.08 -1.56
N VAL A 16 4.42 -6.81 -1.31
CA VAL A 16 3.75 -5.93 -2.26
C VAL A 16 4.48 -4.59 -2.28
N THR A 17 4.70 -4.05 -3.47
CA THR A 17 5.23 -2.70 -3.65
C THR A 17 4.07 -1.74 -3.88
N LEU A 18 4.01 -0.70 -3.05
CA LEU A 18 3.08 0.42 -3.13
C LEU A 18 3.76 1.56 -3.88
N LYS A 19 3.20 2.03 -5.00
CA LYS A 19 3.74 3.15 -5.79
C LYS A 19 3.21 4.48 -5.27
N LEU A 20 3.76 4.96 -4.15
CA LEU A 20 3.35 6.19 -3.47
C LEU A 20 3.30 7.43 -4.39
N GLY A 21 4.22 7.52 -5.36
CA GLY A 21 4.24 8.60 -6.35
C GLY A 21 2.99 8.68 -7.24
N ALA A 22 2.15 7.64 -7.27
CA ALA A 22 0.88 7.67 -8.00
C ALA A 22 -0.23 8.49 -7.29
N TRP A 23 -0.03 8.87 -6.03
CA TRP A 23 -0.99 9.69 -5.29
C TRP A 23 -0.93 11.16 -5.72
N GLN A 24 -2.10 11.71 -6.04
CA GLN A 24 -2.21 13.11 -6.47
C GLN A 24 -2.50 14.01 -5.27
N SER A 25 -1.74 15.09 -5.12
CA SER A 25 -1.83 16.05 -4.02
C SER A 25 -2.93 17.11 -4.20
N GLY A 26 -3.44 17.31 -5.42
CA GLY A 26 -4.49 18.30 -5.69
C GLY A 26 -4.10 19.75 -5.38
N GLY A 27 -2.80 20.05 -5.26
CA GLY A 27 -2.27 21.37 -4.91
C GLY A 27 -1.65 21.48 -3.52
N CYS A 28 -1.96 20.56 -2.59
CA CYS A 28 -1.38 20.52 -1.25
C CYS A 28 -0.45 19.30 -1.08
N PRO A 29 0.87 19.48 -0.96
CA PRO A 29 1.80 18.36 -0.86
C PRO A 29 1.43 17.35 0.24
N ILE A 30 1.52 16.07 -0.09
CA ILE A 30 1.37 14.99 0.89
C ILE A 30 2.63 14.98 1.75
N ARG A 31 2.47 15.06 3.07
CA ARG A 31 3.57 15.12 4.04
C ARG A 31 4.05 13.73 4.46
N HIS A 32 3.11 12.83 4.72
CA HIS A 32 3.39 11.46 5.07
C HIS A 32 2.21 10.54 4.76
N PHE A 33 2.47 9.25 4.79
CA PHE A 33 1.45 8.21 4.70
C PHE A 33 1.38 7.39 5.99
N ALA A 34 0.21 6.86 6.30
CA ALA A 34 0.03 5.73 7.20
C ALA A 34 -0.35 4.49 6.36
N VAL A 35 0.24 3.34 6.68
CA VAL A 35 0.06 2.08 5.95
C VAL A 35 -0.31 0.97 6.91
N GLN A 36 -1.45 0.34 6.64
CA GLN A 36 -1.97 -0.80 7.38
C GLN A 36 -2.35 -1.90 6.40
N TYR A 37 -2.35 -3.15 6.86
CA TYR A 37 -2.82 -4.27 6.06
C TYR A 37 -3.56 -5.30 6.89
N ARG A 38 -4.30 -6.16 6.20
CA ARG A 38 -4.88 -7.37 6.79
C ARG A 38 -4.99 -8.47 5.74
N PRO A 39 -4.91 -9.75 6.13
CA PRO A 39 -5.42 -10.84 5.29
C PRO A 39 -6.91 -10.61 4.99
N LYS A 40 -7.36 -10.90 3.76
CA LYS A 40 -8.73 -10.61 3.31
C LYS A 40 -9.80 -11.27 4.19
N ASN A 41 -9.50 -12.44 4.76
CA ASN A 41 -10.37 -13.22 5.63
C ASN A 41 -10.30 -12.84 7.12
N GLN A 42 -9.52 -11.82 7.50
CA GLN A 42 -9.43 -11.33 8.86
C GLN A 42 -10.01 -9.92 8.97
N MET A 43 -10.56 -9.57 10.13
CA MET A 43 -11.13 -8.24 10.38
C MET A 43 -10.13 -7.24 10.96
N GLN A 44 -9.12 -7.74 11.68
CA GLN A 44 -8.13 -6.91 12.36
C GLN A 44 -7.10 -6.35 11.39
N TRP A 45 -6.80 -5.05 11.51
CA TRP A 45 -5.74 -4.38 10.79
C TRP A 45 -4.42 -4.48 11.56
N THR A 46 -3.35 -4.79 10.85
CA THR A 46 -1.98 -4.67 11.34
C THR A 46 -1.39 -3.37 10.83
N VAL A 47 -0.91 -2.54 11.75
CA VAL A 47 -0.12 -1.35 11.43
C VAL A 47 1.24 -1.78 10.90
N ILE A 48 1.60 -1.32 9.70
CA ILE A 48 2.92 -1.54 9.13
C ILE A 48 3.79 -0.32 9.40
N GLN A 49 3.23 0.87 9.15
CA GLN A 49 3.93 2.13 9.33
C GLN A 49 2.92 3.23 9.64
N ASP A 50 3.00 3.80 10.83
CA ASP A 50 2.11 4.91 11.23
C ASP A 50 2.47 6.23 10.56
N LYS A 51 3.76 6.46 10.31
CA LYS A 51 4.25 7.69 9.68
C LYS A 51 5.38 7.40 8.71
N LEU A 52 5.05 7.40 7.43
CA LEU A 52 5.98 7.25 6.32
C LEU A 52 6.21 8.62 5.67
N ASP A 53 7.28 9.30 6.06
CA ASP A 53 7.61 10.64 5.56
C ASP A 53 7.94 10.67 4.06
N MET A 54 7.50 11.74 3.41
CA MET A 54 7.84 12.09 2.02
C MET A 54 9.13 12.92 1.93
N PRO A 55 9.85 12.90 0.78
CA PRO A 55 9.49 12.28 -0.49
C PRO A 55 9.86 10.79 -0.59
N ARG A 56 8.96 9.98 -1.14
CA ARG A 56 9.18 8.56 -1.49
C ARG A 56 8.32 8.19 -2.69
N ASP A 57 8.92 7.52 -3.67
CA ASP A 57 8.16 7.04 -4.83
C ASP A 57 7.48 5.69 -4.58
N THR A 58 8.09 4.85 -3.73
CA THR A 58 7.59 3.50 -3.45
C THR A 58 7.79 3.08 -2.00
N TYR A 59 7.02 2.08 -1.57
CA TYR A 59 7.18 1.42 -0.28
C TYR A 59 6.83 -0.07 -0.39
N ALA A 60 7.68 -0.94 0.14
CA ALA A 60 7.48 -2.38 0.08
C ALA A 60 6.98 -2.94 1.41
N VAL A 61 5.79 -3.52 1.43
CA VAL A 61 5.29 -4.33 2.53
C VAL A 61 5.83 -5.74 2.35
N ARG A 62 6.52 -6.28 3.36
CA ARG A 62 7.25 -7.56 3.29
C ARG A 62 6.67 -8.58 4.27
N HIS A 63 7.23 -9.79 4.26
CA HIS A 63 6.85 -10.89 5.15
C HIS A 63 5.39 -11.34 4.99
N LEU A 64 4.88 -11.22 3.76
CA LEU A 64 3.59 -11.78 3.38
C LEU A 64 3.77 -13.26 3.00
N SER A 65 2.69 -14.02 3.14
CA SER A 65 2.65 -15.41 2.71
C SER A 65 2.34 -15.49 1.21
N PRO A 66 3.01 -16.37 0.45
CA PRO A 66 2.69 -16.62 -0.95
C PRO A 66 1.26 -17.12 -1.14
N ASP A 67 0.72 -16.79 -2.31
CA ASP A 67 -0.61 -17.20 -2.74
C ASP A 67 -1.74 -16.86 -1.75
N ARG A 68 -1.68 -15.66 -1.17
CA ARG A 68 -2.68 -15.17 -0.20
C ARG A 68 -3.26 -13.82 -0.64
N GLU A 69 -4.54 -13.64 -0.33
CA GLU A 69 -5.24 -12.38 -0.56
C GLU A 69 -5.13 -11.45 0.65
N TYR A 70 -4.82 -10.19 0.40
CA TYR A 70 -4.67 -9.13 1.39
C TYR A 70 -5.46 -7.89 0.98
N VAL A 71 -5.75 -7.06 1.98
CA VAL A 71 -6.18 -5.68 1.80
C VAL A 71 -5.11 -4.79 2.41
N VAL A 72 -4.66 -3.78 1.67
CA VAL A 72 -3.83 -2.70 2.21
C VAL A 72 -4.65 -1.43 2.24
N MET A 73 -4.60 -0.74 3.37
CA MET A 73 -5.20 0.57 3.57
C MET A 73 -4.08 1.59 3.71
N VAL A 74 -4.18 2.65 2.92
CA VAL A 74 -3.18 3.72 2.88
C VAL A 74 -3.89 5.05 3.10
N THR A 75 -3.44 5.81 4.08
CA THR A 75 -3.95 7.14 4.39
C THR A 75 -2.87 8.16 4.07
N ALA A 76 -3.15 9.08 3.16
CA ALA A 76 -2.31 10.23 2.86
C ALA A 76 -2.67 11.41 3.76
N HIS A 77 -1.65 12.02 4.36
CA HIS A 77 -1.78 13.19 5.23
C HIS A 77 -1.24 14.43 4.52
N SER A 78 -2.07 15.44 4.36
CA SER A 78 -1.70 16.75 3.79
C SER A 78 -2.30 17.87 4.65
N GLU A 79 -1.91 19.12 4.36
CA GLU A 79 -2.51 20.29 5.03
C GLU A 79 -4.01 20.44 4.72
N ALA A 80 -4.48 19.94 3.57
CA ALA A 80 -5.90 19.94 3.22
C ALA A 80 -6.71 18.85 3.94
N GLY A 81 -6.03 17.98 4.71
CA GLY A 81 -6.64 16.86 5.42
C GLY A 81 -6.16 15.50 4.92
N LEU A 82 -7.01 14.50 5.17
CA LEU A 82 -6.70 13.08 4.96
C LEU A 82 -7.42 12.55 3.71
N THR A 83 -6.73 11.71 2.95
CA THR A 83 -7.35 10.90 1.90
C THR A 83 -6.97 9.44 2.11
N GLN A 84 -7.96 8.55 2.09
CA GLN A 84 -7.74 7.12 2.29
C GLN A 84 -7.99 6.34 0.99
N GLY A 85 -7.21 5.29 0.78
CA GLY A 85 -7.41 4.31 -0.29
C GLY A 85 -7.23 2.90 0.24
N GLU A 86 -8.18 2.03 -0.08
CA GLU A 86 -8.12 0.60 0.20
C GLU A 86 -7.89 -0.18 -1.10
N TYR A 87 -6.96 -1.13 -1.07
CA TYR A 87 -6.55 -1.89 -2.24
C TYR A 87 -6.45 -3.38 -1.95
N PHE A 88 -7.07 -4.16 -2.83
CA PHE A 88 -7.04 -5.61 -2.77
C PHE A 88 -5.92 -6.15 -3.67
N PHE A 89 -5.19 -7.13 -3.18
CA PHE A 89 -4.21 -7.84 -3.99
C PHE A 89 -4.01 -9.27 -3.52
N ARG A 90 -3.47 -10.11 -4.42
CA ARG A 90 -3.02 -11.46 -4.11
C ARG A 90 -1.52 -11.52 -4.30
N THR A 91 -0.80 -12.07 -3.33
CA THR A 91 0.61 -12.38 -3.49
C THR A 91 0.78 -13.50 -4.52
N LEU A 92 1.89 -13.49 -5.24
CA LEU A 92 2.17 -14.51 -6.26
C LEU A 92 2.49 -15.87 -5.60
N HIS A 93 2.42 -16.94 -6.39
CA HIS A 93 2.98 -18.24 -5.97
C HIS A 93 4.50 -18.13 -5.76
N ALA A 94 5.04 -18.94 -4.85
CA ALA A 94 6.47 -18.95 -4.56
C ALA A 94 7.35 -19.22 -5.80
N SER A 95 6.86 -20.01 -6.75
CA SER A 95 7.54 -20.33 -8.02
C SER A 95 7.58 -19.17 -9.03
N GLN A 96 6.85 -18.08 -8.78
CA GLN A 96 6.78 -16.91 -9.66
C GLN A 96 7.57 -15.72 -9.10
N ALA A 97 8.35 -15.91 -8.03
CA ALA A 97 9.17 -14.88 -7.43
C ALA A 97 10.41 -14.60 -8.28
N GLY A 98 10.50 -13.40 -8.88
CA GLY A 98 11.74 -12.93 -9.53
C GLY A 98 11.83 -13.12 -11.06
N ARG A 99 10.69 -13.19 -11.77
CA ARG A 99 10.67 -12.90 -13.21
C ARG A 99 10.62 -11.40 -13.48
#